data_AF-A0A7C4KGN1-F1
#
_entry.id   AF-A0A7C4KGN1-F1
#
_cell.length_a   1.000
_cell.length_b   1.000
_cell.length_c   1.000
_cell.angle_alpha   90.00
_cell.angle_beta   90.00
_cell.angle_gamma   90.00
#
_symmetry.space_group_name_H-M   'P 1'
#
loop_
_entity.id
_entity.type
_entity.pdbx_description
1 polymer ?
#
loop_
_entity_poly.entity_id
_entity_poly.type
_entity_poly.pdbx_seq_one_letter_code
_entity_poly.pdbx_strand_id
1 'polypeptide(L)'
;MSQRIVLIGAGSAQFGYGTIGDILQSKVLEGSTIVLHDINPNTLAVVEQNARAFIEERGLPFTITATTQRSEAFQGADFIVNSIEVGDRFALWEQDWRIPQQYGVRQVYGENGGPGGLFHSLRIIPPILEICADIMKYCPRATVFNFSNPMSRICTTVTRAFPDLKFIGLCHEIASLRNFLPRILGVPYEALEVRAAGLNHFSVVLSARYKDSGQDAYP
;
A
#
# COMPACT_ATOMS: atom_id res chain seq x y z
N MET A 1 -16.30 -17.61 1.02
CA MET A 1 -16.45 -17.39 -0.43
C MET A 1 -15.05 -17.23 -0.98
N SER A 2 -14.66 -17.99 -1.99
CA SER A 2 -13.35 -17.85 -2.63
C SER A 2 -13.25 -16.47 -3.28
N GLN A 3 -12.19 -15.73 -2.99
CA GLN A 3 -11.90 -14.43 -3.62
C GLN A 3 -10.71 -14.57 -4.57
N ARG A 4 -10.65 -13.71 -5.58
CA ARG A 4 -9.46 -13.54 -6.41
C ARG A 4 -8.78 -12.21 -6.08
N ILE A 5 -7.59 -12.30 -5.51
CA ILE A 5 -6.84 -11.17 -4.98
C ILE A 5 -5.58 -10.98 -5.81
N VAL A 6 -5.42 -9.82 -6.44
CA VAL A 6 -4.25 -9.50 -7.27
C VAL A 6 -3.29 -8.61 -6.49
N LEU A 7 -2.02 -8.97 -6.44
CA LEU A 7 -0.94 -8.19 -5.83
C LEU A 7 -0.07 -7.62 -6.96
N ILE A 8 -0.13 -6.31 -7.19
CA ILE A 8 0.67 -5.60 -8.20
C ILE A 8 1.94 -5.05 -7.55
N GLY A 9 3.10 -5.32 -8.14
CA GLY A 9 4.41 -5.05 -7.54
C GLY A 9 4.88 -6.20 -6.63
N ALA A 10 4.37 -7.41 -6.85
CA ALA A 10 4.62 -8.57 -6.01
C ALA A 10 6.07 -9.10 -6.08
N GLY A 11 6.88 -8.65 -7.05
CA GLY A 11 8.31 -8.97 -7.12
C GLY A 11 9.14 -8.28 -6.03
N SER A 12 8.59 -7.27 -5.35
CA SER A 12 9.19 -6.71 -4.14
C SER A 12 9.13 -7.73 -3.01
N ALA A 13 10.27 -8.35 -2.65
CA ALA A 13 10.30 -9.39 -1.61
C ALA A 13 9.70 -8.91 -0.27
N GLN A 14 9.94 -7.66 0.12
CA GLN A 14 9.42 -7.10 1.37
C GLN A 14 7.88 -6.97 1.32
N PHE A 15 7.32 -6.42 0.24
CA PHE A 15 5.88 -6.23 0.12
C PHE A 15 5.15 -7.54 -0.22
N GLY A 16 5.69 -8.30 -1.17
CA GLY A 16 5.15 -9.57 -1.66
C GLY A 16 5.02 -10.58 -0.52
N TYR A 17 6.11 -10.92 0.17
CA TYR A 17 6.03 -11.90 1.26
C TYR A 17 5.20 -11.40 2.45
N GLY A 18 5.29 -10.13 2.81
CA GLY A 18 4.48 -9.56 3.89
C GLY A 18 2.98 -9.70 3.61
N THR A 19 2.55 -9.25 2.43
CA THR A 19 1.13 -9.28 2.04
C THR A 19 0.62 -10.71 1.83
N ILE A 20 1.42 -11.58 1.21
CA ILE A 20 1.08 -13.00 1.08
C ILE A 20 0.92 -13.62 2.47
N GLY A 21 1.87 -13.39 3.37
CA GLY A 21 1.84 -13.89 4.74
C GLY A 21 0.58 -13.46 5.51
N ASP A 22 0.17 -12.20 5.37
CA ASP A 22 -1.05 -11.68 5.99
C ASP A 22 -2.31 -12.36 5.44
N ILE A 23 -2.38 -12.59 4.11
CA ILE A 23 -3.51 -13.29 3.47
C ILE A 23 -3.57 -14.75 3.94
N LEU A 24 -2.43 -15.45 3.97
CA LEU A 24 -2.35 -16.86 4.36
C LEU A 24 -2.74 -17.12 5.82
N GLN A 25 -2.66 -16.10 6.68
CA GLN A 25 -3.09 -16.17 8.09
C GLN A 25 -4.57 -15.82 8.29
N SER A 26 -5.26 -15.34 7.25
CA SER A 26 -6.64 -14.87 7.35
C SER A 26 -7.65 -16.00 7.12
N LYS A 27 -8.36 -16.39 8.19
CA LYS A 27 -9.47 -17.36 8.13
C LYS A 27 -10.60 -16.95 7.18
N VAL A 28 -10.84 -15.65 7.05
CA VAL A 28 -11.91 -15.12 6.18
C VAL A 28 -11.57 -15.26 4.70
N LEU A 29 -10.28 -15.35 4.37
CA LEU A 29 -9.78 -15.45 3.00
C LEU A 29 -9.43 -16.89 2.59
N GLU A 30 -9.58 -17.88 3.47
CA GLU A 30 -9.35 -19.29 3.12
C GLU A 30 -10.13 -19.70 1.86
N GLY A 31 -9.46 -20.47 1.00
CA GLY A 31 -9.97 -20.88 -0.32
C GLY A 31 -9.77 -19.84 -1.42
N SER A 32 -9.16 -18.69 -1.15
CA SER A 32 -8.91 -17.65 -2.15
C SER A 32 -7.76 -17.99 -3.10
N THR A 33 -7.79 -17.35 -4.27
CA THR A 33 -6.69 -17.34 -5.24
C THR A 33 -5.91 -16.03 -5.13
N ILE A 34 -4.60 -16.15 -4.90
CA ILE A 34 -3.65 -15.04 -4.88
C ILE A 34 -2.94 -15.00 -6.24
N VAL A 35 -3.00 -13.84 -6.89
CA VAL A 35 -2.39 -13.61 -8.19
C VAL A 35 -1.27 -12.60 -8.03
N LEU A 36 -0.03 -13.03 -8.23
CA LEU A 36 1.13 -12.17 -8.19
C LEU A 36 1.35 -11.53 -9.56
N HIS A 37 1.47 -10.22 -9.61
CA HIS A 37 1.78 -9.49 -10.82
C HIS A 37 2.98 -8.56 -10.61
N ASP A 38 3.95 -8.63 -11.50
CA ASP A 38 5.07 -7.72 -11.58
C ASP A 38 5.57 -7.61 -13.03
N ILE A 39 6.26 -6.53 -13.36
CA ILE A 39 6.89 -6.36 -14.67
C ILE A 39 8.23 -7.10 -14.76
N ASN A 40 8.84 -7.43 -13.62
CA ASN A 40 10.10 -8.17 -13.55
C ASN A 40 9.83 -9.67 -13.35
N PRO A 41 9.99 -10.51 -14.39
CA PRO A 41 9.70 -11.94 -14.30
C PRO A 41 10.64 -12.68 -13.35
N ASN A 42 11.88 -12.21 -13.16
CA ASN A 42 12.89 -12.90 -12.36
C ASN A 42 12.56 -12.81 -10.87
N THR A 43 12.30 -11.59 -10.37
CA THR A 43 11.92 -11.40 -8.97
C THR A 43 10.54 -11.96 -8.68
N LEU A 44 9.61 -11.88 -9.64
CA LEU A 44 8.28 -12.48 -9.53
C LEU A 44 8.35 -14.00 -9.37
N ALA A 45 9.15 -14.69 -10.17
CA ALA A 45 9.32 -16.14 -10.10
C ALA A 45 9.89 -16.59 -8.74
N VAL A 46 10.84 -15.84 -8.17
CA VAL A 46 11.39 -16.13 -6.84
C VAL A 46 10.32 -16.04 -5.75
N VAL A 47 9.50 -14.98 -5.78
CA VAL A 47 8.41 -14.80 -4.80
C VAL A 47 7.35 -15.88 -4.96
N GLU A 48 6.96 -16.19 -6.19
CA GLU A 48 5.99 -17.25 -6.48
C GLU A 48 6.48 -18.62 -5.98
N GLN A 49 7.71 -19.00 -6.30
CA GLN A 49 8.27 -20.30 -5.93
C GLN A 49 8.28 -20.48 -4.41
N ASN A 50 8.74 -19.48 -3.67
CA ASN A 50 8.81 -19.54 -2.21
C ASN A 50 7.42 -19.56 -1.57
N ALA A 51 6.49 -18.75 -2.06
CA ALA A 51 5.12 -18.74 -1.55
C ALA A 51 4.37 -20.04 -1.85
N ARG A 52 4.56 -20.61 -3.05
CA ARG A 52 4.00 -21.91 -3.44
C ARG A 52 4.54 -23.03 -2.55
N ALA A 53 5.86 -23.10 -2.37
CA ALA A 53 6.50 -24.08 -1.50
C ALA A 53 5.97 -23.99 -0.06
N PHE A 54 5.80 -22.78 0.47
CA PHE A 54 5.25 -22.57 1.81
C PHE A 54 3.80 -23.05 1.95
N ILE A 55 2.94 -22.77 0.95
CA ILE A 55 1.55 -23.23 0.91
C ILE A 55 1.49 -24.76 0.89
N GLU A 56 2.30 -25.40 0.04
CA GLU A 56 2.35 -26.86 -0.12
C GLU A 56 2.89 -27.56 1.13
N GLU A 57 4.01 -27.09 1.69
CA GLU A 57 4.61 -27.65 2.91
C GLU A 57 3.64 -27.62 4.10
N ARG A 58 2.81 -26.58 4.18
CA ARG A 58 1.88 -26.34 5.29
C ARG A 58 0.45 -26.80 5.01
N GLY A 59 0.17 -27.31 3.81
CA GLY A 59 -1.17 -27.73 3.39
C GLY A 59 -2.21 -26.61 3.49
N LEU A 60 -1.82 -25.37 3.20
CA LEU A 60 -2.71 -24.22 3.36
C LEU A 60 -3.77 -24.18 2.24
N PRO A 61 -5.02 -23.82 2.53
CA PRO A 61 -6.12 -23.85 1.57
C PRO A 61 -6.12 -22.62 0.65
N PHE A 62 -5.01 -22.34 -0.03
CA PHE A 62 -4.87 -21.19 -0.93
C PHE A 62 -4.28 -21.62 -2.27
N THR A 63 -4.67 -20.93 -3.33
CA THR A 63 -4.07 -21.10 -4.66
C THR A 63 -3.19 -19.89 -4.96
N ILE A 64 -1.99 -20.11 -5.50
CA ILE A 64 -1.12 -19.04 -5.95
C ILE A 64 -0.75 -19.19 -7.43
N THR A 65 -0.79 -18.07 -8.15
CA THR A 65 -0.39 -17.96 -9.56
C THR A 65 0.38 -16.67 -9.77
N ALA A 66 1.29 -16.62 -10.74
CA ALA A 66 1.98 -15.41 -11.13
C ALA A 66 1.89 -15.16 -12.64
N THR A 67 1.87 -13.89 -13.05
CA THR A 67 1.94 -13.48 -14.46
C THR A 67 2.49 -12.05 -14.57
N THR A 68 3.18 -11.75 -15.67
CA THR A 68 3.59 -10.38 -16.03
C THR A 68 2.54 -9.64 -16.85
N GLN A 69 1.42 -10.31 -17.17
CA GLN A 69 0.39 -9.80 -18.05
C GLN A 69 -0.82 -9.32 -17.24
N ARG A 70 -1.06 -8.00 -17.21
CA ARG A 70 -2.22 -7.38 -16.54
C ARG A 70 -3.55 -7.97 -17.01
N SER A 71 -3.69 -8.25 -18.30
CA SER A 71 -4.91 -8.82 -18.90
C SER A 71 -5.28 -10.17 -18.33
N GLU A 72 -4.30 -10.98 -17.90
CA GLU A 72 -4.51 -12.29 -17.27
C GLU A 72 -4.71 -12.13 -15.76
N ALA A 73 -3.89 -11.28 -15.12
CA ALA A 73 -3.95 -11.05 -13.69
C ALA A 73 -5.32 -10.54 -13.25
N PHE A 74 -5.88 -9.59 -14.01
CA PHE A 74 -7.08 -8.85 -13.62
C PHE A 74 -8.39 -9.58 -13.90
N GLN A 75 -8.41 -10.66 -14.71
CA GLN A 75 -9.64 -11.39 -15.00
C GLN A 75 -10.30 -11.88 -13.71
N GLY A 76 -11.55 -11.46 -13.48
CA GLY A 76 -12.34 -11.90 -12.33
C GLY A 76 -11.77 -11.49 -10.97
N ALA A 77 -10.88 -10.49 -10.89
CA ALA A 77 -10.35 -10.00 -9.62
C ALA A 77 -11.47 -9.33 -8.78
N ASP A 78 -11.53 -9.68 -7.50
CA ASP A 78 -12.41 -9.04 -6.51
C ASP A 78 -11.67 -7.90 -5.79
N PHE A 79 -10.38 -8.12 -5.54
CA PHE A 79 -9.52 -7.18 -4.84
C PHE A 79 -8.18 -7.03 -5.56
N ILE A 80 -7.67 -5.80 -5.57
CA ILE A 80 -6.36 -5.47 -6.12
C ILE A 80 -5.58 -4.70 -5.06
N VAL A 81 -4.39 -5.17 -4.72
CA VAL A 81 -3.46 -4.46 -3.85
C VAL A 81 -2.32 -3.95 -4.72
N ASN A 82 -2.23 -2.63 -4.86
CA ASN A 82 -1.24 -1.95 -5.69
C ASN A 82 -0.11 -1.39 -4.85
N SER A 83 1.12 -1.87 -5.06
CA SER A 83 2.33 -1.36 -4.41
C SER A 83 3.51 -1.41 -5.38
N ILE A 84 3.45 -0.58 -6.42
CA ILE A 84 4.54 -0.41 -7.39
C ILE A 84 5.48 0.73 -6.99
N GLU A 85 6.66 0.70 -7.58
CA GLU A 85 7.65 1.78 -7.63
C GLU A 85 8.28 1.79 -9.03
N VAL A 86 8.71 2.96 -9.51
CA VAL A 86 9.23 3.13 -10.87
C VAL A 86 10.74 3.37 -10.85
N GLY A 87 11.49 2.51 -11.53
CA GLY A 87 12.93 2.64 -11.70
C GLY A 87 13.74 2.17 -10.48
N ASP A 88 14.99 2.62 -10.39
CA ASP A 88 15.82 2.36 -9.20
C ASP A 88 15.34 3.23 -8.05
N ARG A 89 14.55 2.62 -7.16
CA ARG A 89 13.94 3.28 -6.01
C ARG A 89 14.95 4.08 -5.20
N PHE A 90 16.11 3.51 -4.86
CA PHE A 90 17.05 4.16 -3.94
C PHE A 90 17.79 5.29 -4.64
N ALA A 91 18.21 5.10 -5.89
CA ALA A 91 18.85 6.15 -6.66
C ALA A 91 17.91 7.34 -6.93
N LEU A 92 16.64 7.07 -7.25
CA LEU A 92 15.64 8.11 -7.50
C LEU A 92 15.21 8.81 -6.22
N TRP A 93 14.99 8.05 -5.14
CA TRP A 93 14.67 8.61 -3.83
C TRP A 93 15.79 9.52 -3.32
N GLU A 94 17.05 9.15 -3.53
CA GLU A 94 18.20 10.01 -3.19
C GLU A 94 18.16 11.33 -3.97
N GLN A 95 17.87 11.27 -5.27
CA GLN A 95 17.74 12.46 -6.11
C GLN A 95 16.58 13.36 -5.67
N ASP A 96 15.46 12.79 -5.23
CA ASP A 96 14.26 13.52 -4.82
C ASP A 96 14.51 14.50 -3.67
N TRP A 97 15.50 14.28 -2.81
CA TRP A 97 15.86 15.23 -1.75
C TRP A 97 17.19 15.94 -2.02
N ARG A 98 18.17 15.32 -2.69
CA ARG A 98 19.46 15.96 -2.97
C ARG A 98 19.37 17.06 -4.03
N ILE A 99 18.56 16.87 -5.08
CA ILE A 99 18.41 17.89 -6.13
C ILE A 99 17.75 19.15 -5.55
N PRO A 100 16.59 19.09 -4.86
CA PRO A 100 15.99 20.29 -4.27
C PRO A 100 16.90 21.02 -3.26
N GLN A 101 17.75 20.28 -2.54
CA GLN A 101 18.73 20.88 -1.62
C GLN A 101 19.73 21.81 -2.31
N GLN A 102 20.12 21.51 -3.55
CA GLN A 102 21.00 22.40 -4.33
C GLN A 102 20.35 23.75 -4.63
N TYR A 103 19.02 23.84 -4.55
CA TYR A 103 18.22 25.05 -4.77
C TYR A 103 17.66 25.65 -3.46
N GLY A 104 18.21 25.26 -2.30
CA GLY A 104 17.86 25.85 -1.00
C GLY A 104 16.70 25.17 -0.25
N VAL A 105 16.16 24.06 -0.76
CA VAL A 105 15.09 23.31 -0.09
C VAL A 105 15.69 22.40 0.96
N ARG A 106 15.40 22.66 2.25
CA ARG A 106 16.02 21.94 3.39
C ARG A 106 15.34 20.61 3.75
N GLN A 107 14.29 20.21 3.04
CA GLN A 107 13.59 18.96 3.30
C GLN A 107 14.52 17.77 3.01
N VAL A 108 14.67 16.88 4.00
CA VAL A 108 15.54 15.69 3.89
C VAL A 108 14.79 14.43 3.44
N TYR A 109 13.46 14.41 3.58
CA TYR A 109 12.59 13.32 3.09
C TYR A 109 11.71 13.82 1.96
N GLY A 110 12.14 13.56 0.71
CA GLY A 110 11.47 14.05 -0.49
C GLY A 110 10.28 13.21 -0.95
N GLU A 111 10.12 11.95 -0.55
CA GLU A 111 9.23 10.99 -1.22
C GLU A 111 7.75 11.42 -1.32
N ASN A 112 7.21 12.08 -0.28
CA ASN A 112 5.77 12.28 -0.12
C ASN A 112 5.30 13.75 -0.25
N GLY A 113 6.23 14.70 -0.19
CA GLY A 113 5.92 16.13 -0.14
C GLY A 113 7.04 17.00 -0.71
N GLY A 114 6.75 18.29 -0.89
CA GLY A 114 7.69 19.23 -1.50
C GLY A 114 8.05 18.91 -2.96
N PRO A 115 9.19 19.42 -3.45
CA PRO A 115 9.65 19.21 -4.83
C PRO A 115 10.00 17.74 -5.14
N GLY A 116 10.65 17.04 -4.20
CA GLY A 116 10.92 15.60 -4.35
C GLY A 116 9.65 14.79 -4.56
N GLY A 117 8.60 15.10 -3.80
CA GLY A 117 7.33 14.40 -3.91
C GLY A 117 6.68 14.69 -5.26
N LEU A 118 6.96 15.86 -5.86
CA LEU A 118 6.52 16.18 -7.23
C LEU A 118 7.26 15.38 -8.27
N PHE A 119 8.58 15.24 -8.17
CA PHE A 119 9.34 14.40 -9.07
C PHE A 119 8.85 12.95 -9.00
N HIS A 120 8.65 12.44 -7.78
CA HIS A 120 8.08 11.11 -7.57
C HIS A 120 6.68 10.97 -8.18
N SER A 121 5.78 11.93 -7.92
CA SER A 121 4.43 11.95 -8.51
C SER A 121 4.48 11.83 -10.03
N LEU A 122 5.34 12.62 -10.68
CA LEU A 122 5.44 12.66 -12.14
C LEU A 122 5.96 11.34 -12.74
N ARG A 123 6.76 10.58 -11.99
CA ARG A 123 7.23 9.25 -12.41
C ARG A 123 6.17 8.18 -12.24
N ILE A 124 5.46 8.18 -11.10
CA ILE A 124 4.62 7.05 -10.70
C ILE A 124 3.14 7.17 -11.09
N ILE A 125 2.60 8.38 -11.22
CA ILE A 125 1.19 8.57 -11.59
C ILE A 125 0.87 8.00 -12.98
N PRO A 126 1.68 8.22 -14.03
CA PRO A 126 1.37 7.68 -15.36
C PRO A 126 1.15 6.15 -15.39
N PRO A 127 2.06 5.29 -14.88
CA PRO A 127 1.83 3.85 -14.87
C PRO A 127 0.65 3.44 -13.96
N ILE A 128 0.37 4.18 -12.88
CA ILE A 128 -0.83 3.91 -12.07
C ILE A 128 -2.11 4.20 -12.86
N LEU A 129 -2.15 5.26 -13.66
CA LEU A 129 -3.31 5.54 -14.52
C LEU A 129 -3.50 4.46 -15.59
N GLU A 130 -2.42 3.94 -16.17
CA GLU A 130 -2.49 2.78 -17.08
C GLU A 130 -3.03 1.53 -16.38
N ILE A 131 -2.57 1.24 -15.16
CA ILE A 131 -3.09 0.14 -14.35
C ILE A 131 -4.58 0.34 -14.08
N CYS A 132 -5.01 1.54 -13.68
CA CYS A 132 -6.42 1.84 -13.43
C CYS A 132 -7.27 1.69 -14.69
N ALA A 133 -6.77 2.09 -15.86
CA ALA A 133 -7.46 1.88 -17.14
C ALA A 133 -7.67 0.39 -17.44
N ASP A 134 -6.65 -0.45 -17.18
CA ASP A 134 -6.77 -1.90 -17.33
C ASP A 134 -7.73 -2.52 -16.30
N ILE A 135 -7.76 -2.02 -15.06
CA ILE A 135 -8.73 -2.45 -14.04
C ILE A 135 -10.16 -2.14 -14.51
N MET A 136 -10.41 -0.94 -15.00
CA MET A 136 -11.71 -0.56 -15.54
C MET A 136 -12.13 -1.43 -16.74
N LYS A 137 -11.16 -1.91 -17.52
CA LYS A 137 -11.40 -2.79 -18.67
C LYS A 137 -11.69 -4.24 -18.27
N TYR A 138 -10.91 -4.82 -17.35
CA TYR A 138 -10.93 -6.26 -17.09
C TYR A 138 -11.71 -6.65 -15.82
N CYS A 139 -11.76 -5.77 -14.82
CA CYS A 139 -12.42 -6.04 -13.53
C CYS A 139 -12.96 -4.76 -12.86
N PRO A 140 -13.87 -4.01 -13.51
CA PRO A 140 -14.34 -2.71 -13.02
C PRO A 140 -15.07 -2.76 -11.65
N ARG A 141 -15.45 -3.95 -11.17
CA ARG A 141 -16.09 -4.14 -9.86
C ARG A 141 -15.09 -4.35 -8.72
N ALA A 142 -13.82 -4.58 -9.03
CA ALA A 142 -12.78 -4.85 -8.05
C ALA A 142 -12.58 -3.65 -7.13
N THR A 143 -12.25 -3.91 -5.86
CA THR A 143 -11.80 -2.86 -4.94
C THR A 143 -10.29 -2.78 -4.94
N VAL A 144 -9.76 -1.59 -5.17
CA VAL A 144 -8.33 -1.32 -5.26
C VAL A 144 -7.84 -0.70 -3.95
N PHE A 145 -6.84 -1.32 -3.35
CA PHE A 145 -6.10 -0.82 -2.20
C PHE A 145 -4.70 -0.38 -2.66
N ASN A 146 -4.43 0.91 -2.62
CA ASN A 146 -3.17 1.49 -3.06
C ASN A 146 -2.25 1.80 -1.88
N PHE A 147 -1.06 1.22 -1.93
CA PHE A 147 0.06 1.48 -1.02
C PHE A 147 1.18 2.29 -1.68
N SER A 148 1.17 2.45 -3.01
CA SER A 148 2.16 3.30 -3.70
C SER A 148 2.05 4.76 -3.26
N ASN A 149 3.21 5.40 -3.11
CA ASN A 149 3.34 6.81 -2.78
C ASN A 149 3.65 7.65 -4.02
N PRO A 150 3.41 8.97 -4.02
CA PRO A 150 2.80 9.76 -2.95
C PRO A 150 1.27 9.65 -2.96
N MET A 151 0.73 9.00 -1.93
CA MET A 151 -0.65 8.51 -1.92
C MET A 151 -1.69 9.61 -2.09
N SER A 152 -1.53 10.74 -1.38
CA SER A 152 -2.44 11.88 -1.49
C SER A 152 -2.62 12.35 -2.94
N ARG A 153 -1.53 12.37 -3.72
CA ARG A 153 -1.53 12.84 -5.12
C ARG A 153 -1.99 11.76 -6.09
N ILE A 154 -1.63 10.50 -5.83
CA ILE A 154 -2.13 9.35 -6.58
C ILE A 154 -3.65 9.26 -6.44
N CYS A 155 -4.18 9.18 -5.23
CA CYS A 155 -5.61 9.06 -4.97
C CYS A 155 -6.38 10.26 -5.56
N THR A 156 -5.87 11.49 -5.40
CA THR A 156 -6.50 12.67 -6.01
C THR A 156 -6.56 12.57 -7.54
N THR A 157 -5.48 12.12 -8.18
CA THR A 157 -5.44 12.02 -9.65
C THR A 157 -6.32 10.89 -10.17
N VAL A 158 -6.25 9.71 -9.53
CA VAL A 158 -7.04 8.52 -9.92
C VAL A 158 -8.53 8.78 -9.76
N THR A 159 -8.97 9.33 -8.62
CA THR A 159 -10.40 9.60 -8.38
C THR A 159 -10.98 10.67 -9.31
N ARG A 160 -10.15 11.55 -9.88
CA ARG A 160 -10.56 12.49 -10.93
C ARG A 160 -10.64 11.85 -12.30
N ALA A 161 -9.69 10.98 -12.64
CA ALA A 161 -9.63 10.30 -13.93
C ALA A 161 -10.64 9.14 -14.05
N PHE A 162 -10.91 8.45 -12.94
CA PHE A 162 -11.76 7.26 -12.85
C PHE A 162 -12.71 7.37 -11.65
N PRO A 163 -13.72 8.26 -11.70
CA PRO A 163 -14.60 8.54 -10.55
C PRO A 163 -15.41 7.32 -10.08
N ASP A 164 -15.67 6.36 -10.95
CA ASP A 164 -16.42 5.14 -10.63
C ASP A 164 -15.53 4.00 -10.10
N LEU A 165 -14.20 4.15 -10.14
CA LEU A 165 -13.28 3.12 -9.65
C LEU A 165 -13.25 3.15 -8.12
N LYS A 166 -13.47 2.00 -7.49
CA LYS A 166 -13.34 1.82 -6.04
C LYS A 166 -11.87 1.83 -5.62
N PHE A 167 -11.29 3.01 -5.49
CA PHE A 167 -9.86 3.20 -5.23
C PHE A 167 -9.61 3.81 -3.85
N ILE A 168 -8.96 3.04 -2.97
CA ILE A 168 -8.72 3.38 -1.57
C ILE A 168 -7.22 3.42 -1.30
N GLY A 169 -6.70 4.55 -0.82
CA GLY A 169 -5.32 4.64 -0.33
C GLY A 169 -5.21 4.17 1.12
N LEU A 170 -4.21 3.34 1.43
CA LEU A 170 -3.97 2.83 2.79
C LEU A 170 -2.53 3.10 3.25
N CYS A 171 -2.37 3.78 4.39
CA CYS A 171 -1.08 4.02 5.03
C CYS A 171 -1.11 3.65 6.53
N HIS A 172 0.03 3.20 7.05
CA HIS A 172 0.22 2.74 8.43
C HIS A 172 0.57 3.88 9.42
N GLU A 173 0.70 5.13 8.97
CA GLU A 173 1.09 6.28 9.80
C GLU A 173 0.24 6.39 11.08
N ILE A 174 -1.09 6.45 10.95
CA ILE A 174 -2.00 6.55 12.11
C ILE A 174 -1.98 5.28 12.96
N ALA A 175 -1.86 4.10 12.33
CA ALA A 175 -1.75 2.85 13.07
C ALA A 175 -0.49 2.81 13.95
N SER A 176 0.59 3.49 13.53
CA SER A 176 1.85 3.60 14.29
C SER A 176 1.71 4.35 15.61
N LEU A 177 0.64 5.14 15.82
CA LEU A 177 0.37 5.80 17.11
C LEU A 177 0.28 4.79 18.27
N ARG A 178 -0.11 3.54 17.99
CA ARG A 178 -0.09 2.42 18.95
C ARG A 178 1.27 2.17 19.58
N ASN A 179 2.34 2.52 18.88
CA ASN A 179 3.72 2.34 19.36
C ASN A 179 4.22 3.54 20.17
N PHE A 180 3.67 4.73 19.94
CA PHE A 180 4.19 5.98 20.50
C PHE A 180 3.38 6.48 21.69
N LEU A 181 2.04 6.55 21.58
CA LEU A 181 1.18 7.10 22.63
C LEU A 181 1.32 6.37 23.97
N PRO A 182 1.43 5.03 24.02
CA PRO A 182 1.61 4.35 25.30
C PRO A 182 2.87 4.75 26.06
N ARG A 183 3.96 5.01 25.32
CA ARG A 183 5.24 5.43 25.90
C ARG A 183 5.20 6.86 26.42
N ILE A 184 4.45 7.73 25.74
CA ILE A 184 4.30 9.14 26.11
C ILE A 184 3.38 9.29 27.32
N LEU A 185 2.24 8.58 27.32
CA LEU A 185 1.17 8.77 28.30
C LEU A 185 1.20 7.77 29.47
N GLY A 186 2.07 6.76 29.43
CA GLY A 186 2.23 5.78 30.51
C GLY A 186 1.07 4.80 30.66
N VAL A 187 0.24 4.62 29.63
CA VAL A 187 -0.95 3.75 29.64
C VAL A 187 -1.00 2.88 28.38
N PRO A 188 -1.64 1.70 28.40
CA PRO A 188 -1.83 0.91 27.18
C PRO A 188 -2.67 1.68 26.14
N TYR A 189 -2.42 1.45 24.84
CA TYR A 189 -3.16 2.14 23.77
C TYR A 189 -4.67 1.87 23.85
N GLU A 190 -5.03 0.69 24.34
CA GLU A 190 -6.40 0.24 24.53
C GLU A 190 -7.15 1.09 25.56
N ALA A 191 -6.45 1.76 26.48
CA ALA A 191 -7.03 2.71 27.43
C ALA A 191 -7.33 4.09 26.81
N LEU A 192 -6.94 4.32 25.55
CA LEU A 192 -7.09 5.59 24.86
C LEU A 192 -8.17 5.52 23.79
N GLU A 193 -9.01 6.56 23.72
CA GLU A 193 -9.83 6.88 22.56
C GLU A 193 -9.12 7.98 21.75
N VAL A 194 -8.71 7.64 20.53
CA VAL A 194 -7.87 8.53 19.70
C VAL A 194 -8.57 8.80 18.37
N ARG A 195 -8.65 10.06 17.98
CA ARG A 195 -9.12 10.49 16.66
C ARG A 195 -8.02 11.27 15.97
N ALA A 196 -7.71 10.90 14.74
CA ALA A 196 -6.76 11.61 13.89
C ALA A 196 -7.39 11.95 12.54
N ALA A 197 -6.90 13.01 11.90
CA ALA A 197 -7.30 13.39 10.56
C ALA A 197 -6.20 14.21 9.87
N GLY A 198 -6.31 14.34 8.54
CA GLY A 198 -5.41 15.13 7.72
C GLY A 198 -5.20 14.48 6.36
N LEU A 199 -4.11 14.85 5.70
CA LEU A 199 -3.68 14.18 4.47
C LEU A 199 -2.73 13.03 4.82
N ASN A 200 -2.54 12.10 3.89
CA ASN A 200 -1.50 11.08 4.05
C ASN A 200 -0.13 11.77 4.22
N HIS A 201 0.60 11.38 5.26
CA HIS A 201 1.89 11.94 5.71
C HIS A 201 1.82 13.43 6.10
N PHE A 202 0.61 13.90 6.39
CA PHE A 202 0.36 15.22 6.97
C PHE A 202 -0.91 15.15 7.83
N SER A 203 -0.91 14.17 8.74
CA SER A 203 -2.00 13.91 9.66
C SER A 203 -1.69 14.45 11.06
N VAL A 204 -2.73 14.75 11.83
CA VAL A 204 -2.63 15.20 13.21
C VAL A 204 -3.58 14.40 14.08
N VAL A 205 -3.19 14.15 15.33
CA VAL A 205 -4.12 13.67 16.36
C VAL A 205 -4.99 14.85 16.77
N LEU A 206 -6.30 14.73 16.55
CA LEU A 206 -7.29 15.77 16.86
C LEU A 206 -7.80 15.67 18.29
N SER A 207 -7.85 14.46 18.84
CA SER A 207 -8.23 14.22 20.22
C SER A 207 -7.64 12.91 20.71
N ALA A 208 -7.23 12.89 21.97
CA ALA A 208 -6.88 11.68 22.71
C ALA A 208 -7.55 11.77 24.08
N ARG A 209 -8.32 10.75 24.48
CA ARG A 209 -9.00 10.72 25.79
C ARG A 209 -8.72 9.43 26.51
N TYR A 210 -8.59 9.48 27.83
CA TYR A 210 -8.58 8.28 28.66
C TYR A 210 -10.01 7.71 28.72
N LYS A 211 -10.19 6.44 28.37
CA LYS A 211 -11.52 5.82 28.30
C LYS A 211 -12.22 5.68 29.65
N ASP A 212 -11.45 5.58 30.73
CA ASP A 212 -11.97 5.37 32.09
C ASP A 212 -12.58 6.65 32.68
N SER A 213 -11.91 7.78 32.48
CA SER A 213 -12.24 9.07 33.09
C SER A 213 -12.87 10.05 32.09
N GLY A 214 -12.72 9.80 30.79
CA GLY A 214 -13.11 10.73 29.73
C GLY A 214 -12.22 11.98 29.64
N GLN A 215 -11.19 12.07 30.50
CA GLN A 215 -10.28 13.21 30.53
C GLN A 215 -9.47 13.30 29.24
N ASP A 216 -9.20 14.53 28.82
CA ASP A 216 -8.34 14.81 27.67
C ASP A 216 -6.89 14.45 28.03
N ALA A 217 -6.22 13.74 27.13
CA ALA A 217 -4.84 13.30 27.30
C ALA A 217 -3.82 14.31 26.70
N TYR A 218 -4.28 15.44 26.17
CA TYR A 218 -3.45 16.53 25.70
C TYR A 218 -3.01 17.55 26.78
N PRO A 219 -3.92 18.14 27.58
CA PRO A 219 -3.59 19.12 28.63
C PRO A 219 -2.94 18.48 29.86
#